data_AF-A0A167FQU0-F1
#
_entry.id   AF-A0A167FQU0-F1
#
_cell.length_a   1.000
_cell.length_b   1.000
_cell.length_c   1.000
_cell.angle_alpha   90.00
_cell.angle_beta   90.00
_cell.angle_gamma   90.00
#
_symmetry.space_group_name_H-M   'P 1'
#
loop_
_entity.id
_entity.type
_entity.pdbx_description
1 polymer ?
#
loop_
_entity_poly.entity_id
_entity_poly.type
_entity_poly.pdbx_seq_one_letter_code
_entity_poly.pdbx_strand_id
1 'polypeptide(L)'
;MKKKWFIGLIVISMVLVLAGCGNSGNNASGETSVLEGGAGEDATALSYWTFVELHGQHFEKMLTKWNEANPDRQIKLNVSVMPYDDMHNKLSIAVQTGVGAPDIADIELGKFPDFLSGTPQLEPLNDVIDPYRDTVVQSRIDLYSKDGNNYGIPTHVGASVAFYNTEILEAAGVNYEDIVTWEDFKKAGIQVYEKTGKYMGTADTSATWQSSMMLAQQGADFTDEAGNPIINSPELIKGLTILKDLQDNNVISTIAGGQPDTEEAYGEFNAGNYATAFMPLWEMSRYTNYMADLSGKIAIAPIPVIEKGMPSSVGGGGTGTVVTKTAKDVQLAKDYLAFAKLSLDANIEIWNTLGFDPVNMDVWNMKDVTHNPENQFVKYFVNNPFDVLNTIKDQIQLVKSTSASPTINNVLCTITLNEIFEDGKDITEALNDAQAQIEQELK
;
A
#
# COMPACT_ATOMS: atom_id res chain seq x y z
N MET A 1 -35.31 -26.23 76.41
CA MET A 1 -36.30 -27.08 75.71
C MET A 1 -35.72 -27.51 74.36
N LYS A 2 -35.68 -28.83 74.16
CA LYS A 2 -35.57 -29.68 72.95
C LYS A 2 -35.20 -29.09 71.56
N LYS A 3 -34.20 -29.77 70.96
CA LYS A 3 -33.95 -30.16 69.52
C LYS A 3 -33.41 -29.06 68.57
N LYS A 4 -32.22 -29.15 67.94
CA LYS A 4 -31.47 -30.18 67.15
C LYS A 4 -31.83 -30.22 65.64
N TRP A 5 -30.74 -30.26 64.83
CA TRP A 5 -30.54 -30.57 63.39
C TRP A 5 -30.43 -29.34 62.48
N PHE A 6 -29.30 -28.94 61.87
CA PHE A 6 -28.11 -29.59 61.26
C PHE A 6 -28.36 -30.40 59.97
N ILE A 7 -27.51 -30.09 58.96
CA ILE A 7 -27.24 -30.72 57.64
C ILE A 7 -27.93 -29.98 56.46
N GLY A 8 -27.25 -29.52 55.40
CA GLY A 8 -25.95 -29.97 54.87
C GLY A 8 -25.08 -28.91 54.18
N LEU A 9 -23.78 -29.24 54.20
CA LEU A 9 -22.66 -28.66 53.44
C LEU A 9 -22.77 -28.92 51.94
N ILE A 10 -22.19 -28.03 51.13
CA ILE A 10 -21.13 -28.22 50.10
C ILE A 10 -20.81 -26.79 49.57
N VAL A 11 -19.72 -26.07 49.85
CA VAL A 11 -18.25 -26.27 49.76
C VAL A 11 -17.68 -26.06 48.34
N ILE A 12 -16.95 -24.93 48.20
CA ILE A 12 -15.74 -24.67 47.35
C ILE A 12 -16.03 -24.48 45.84
N SER A 13 -15.57 -23.43 45.14
CA SER A 13 -14.22 -22.83 45.16
C SER A 13 -14.19 -21.41 44.58
N MET A 14 -13.66 -20.44 45.35
CA MET A 14 -12.97 -19.27 44.82
C MET A 14 -11.53 -19.68 44.52
N VAL A 15 -11.06 -19.48 43.29
CA VAL A 15 -9.63 -19.42 42.99
C VAL A 15 -9.37 -18.14 42.18
N LEU A 16 -9.02 -17.09 42.92
CA LEU A 16 -8.12 -16.04 42.45
C LEU A 16 -6.70 -16.58 42.61
N VAL A 17 -5.93 -16.66 41.53
CA VAL A 17 -4.47 -16.67 41.58
C VAL A 17 -3.97 -15.61 40.62
N LEU A 18 -3.38 -14.56 41.19
CA LEU A 18 -2.49 -13.65 40.51
C LEU A 18 -1.11 -14.30 40.30
N ALA A 19 -0.50 -13.91 39.18
CA ALA A 19 0.93 -13.76 38.92
C ALA A 19 1.81 -15.04 38.82
N GLY A 20 2.29 -15.26 37.61
CA GLY A 20 3.48 -16.06 37.32
C GLY A 20 4.16 -15.54 36.05
N CYS A 21 5.07 -14.58 36.21
CA CYS A 21 6.09 -14.26 35.21
C CYS A 21 7.06 -15.46 35.08
N GLY A 22 7.34 -15.87 33.84
CA GLY A 22 8.28 -16.96 33.56
C GLY A 22 8.52 -17.16 32.06
N ASN A 23 9.24 -16.20 31.45
CA ASN A 23 10.10 -16.27 30.27
C ASN A 23 10.06 -17.54 29.38
N SER A 24 9.64 -17.39 28.10
CA SER A 24 10.18 -17.95 26.84
C SER A 24 9.07 -18.26 25.83
N GLY A 25 8.91 -17.42 24.80
CA GLY A 25 8.02 -17.69 23.66
C GLY A 25 7.18 -16.48 23.29
N ASN A 26 7.80 -15.50 22.65
CA ASN A 26 7.10 -14.37 22.05
C ASN A 26 6.35 -14.88 20.80
N ASN A 27 5.13 -15.39 20.98
CA ASN A 27 4.24 -15.70 19.86
C ASN A 27 3.40 -14.46 19.56
N ALA A 28 3.75 -13.78 18.48
CA ALA A 28 2.90 -12.79 17.83
C ALA A 28 1.59 -13.47 17.39
N SER A 29 0.51 -13.27 18.16
CA SER A 29 -0.84 -13.67 17.77
C SER A 29 -1.62 -12.42 17.39
N GLY A 30 -1.94 -12.26 16.09
CA GLY A 30 -2.72 -11.14 15.58
C GLY A 30 -4.13 -11.06 16.16
N GLU A 31 -4.73 -9.87 16.10
CA GLU A 31 -6.11 -9.64 16.53
C GLU A 31 -7.07 -10.31 15.54
N THR A 32 -7.98 -11.15 16.06
CA THR A 32 -8.98 -11.84 15.24
C THR A 32 -10.37 -11.37 15.62
N SER A 33 -11.15 -10.94 14.63
CA SER A 33 -12.54 -10.55 14.76
C SER A 33 -13.44 -11.40 13.85
N VAL A 34 -14.69 -11.60 14.25
CA VAL A 34 -15.69 -12.31 13.43
C VAL A 34 -16.69 -11.28 12.93
N LEU A 35 -16.78 -11.15 11.61
CA LEU A 35 -17.70 -10.25 10.93
C LEU A 35 -18.90 -11.07 10.44
N GLU A 36 -20.09 -10.72 10.91
CA GLU A 36 -21.32 -11.45 10.55
C GLU A 36 -22.07 -10.82 9.39
N GLY A 37 -22.00 -9.49 9.20
CA GLY A 37 -22.64 -8.80 8.07
C GLY A 37 -24.12 -9.17 7.87
N GLY A 38 -24.89 -9.34 8.96
CA GLY A 38 -26.31 -9.74 8.90
C GLY A 38 -26.59 -11.20 8.52
N ALA A 39 -25.57 -12.07 8.52
CA ALA A 39 -25.71 -13.48 8.18
C ALA A 39 -26.56 -14.28 9.19
N GLY A 40 -27.32 -15.25 8.69
CA GLY A 40 -28.01 -16.26 9.49
C GLY A 40 -27.06 -17.24 10.19
N GLU A 41 -27.60 -18.08 11.09
CA GLU A 41 -26.81 -19.06 11.85
C GLU A 41 -26.09 -20.09 10.95
N ASP A 42 -26.69 -20.45 9.81
CA ASP A 42 -26.18 -21.47 8.89
C ASP A 42 -25.21 -20.92 7.82
N ALA A 43 -24.80 -19.66 7.92
CA ALA A 43 -23.92 -19.04 6.94
C ALA A 43 -22.51 -19.66 6.93
N THR A 44 -21.90 -19.71 5.74
CA THR A 44 -20.58 -20.33 5.53
C THR A 44 -19.49 -19.48 6.18
N ALA A 45 -18.71 -20.07 7.08
CA ALA A 45 -17.62 -19.39 7.78
C ALA A 45 -16.31 -19.44 6.97
N LEU A 46 -15.95 -18.31 6.36
CA LEU A 46 -14.66 -18.08 5.70
C LEU A 46 -13.69 -17.37 6.64
N SER A 47 -12.40 -17.42 6.32
CA SER A 47 -11.30 -16.78 7.04
C SER A 47 -10.49 -15.89 6.12
N TYR A 48 -10.10 -14.72 6.63
CA TYR A 48 -9.35 -13.70 5.91
C TYR A 48 -8.16 -13.25 6.74
N TRP A 49 -6.94 -13.32 6.17
CA TRP A 49 -5.75 -12.74 6.79
C TRP A 49 -5.35 -11.45 6.07
N THR A 50 -5.09 -10.41 6.85
CA THR A 50 -4.59 -9.13 6.33
C THR A 50 -3.55 -8.53 7.28
N PHE A 51 -2.72 -7.65 6.73
CA PHE A 51 -1.80 -6.80 7.49
C PHE A 51 -2.29 -5.34 7.56
N VAL A 52 -3.47 -5.06 7.00
CA VAL A 52 -4.08 -3.72 6.93
C VAL A 52 -5.48 -3.77 7.53
N GLU A 53 -5.65 -3.16 8.70
CA GLU A 53 -6.94 -3.14 9.41
C GLU A 53 -8.07 -2.55 8.55
N LEU A 54 -7.80 -1.47 7.81
CA LEU A 54 -8.76 -0.82 6.93
C LEU A 54 -9.29 -1.76 5.82
N HIS A 55 -8.51 -2.75 5.37
CA HIS A 55 -9.01 -3.74 4.41
C HIS A 55 -10.06 -4.65 5.07
N GLY A 56 -9.88 -5.00 6.35
CA GLY A 56 -10.89 -5.71 7.14
C GLY A 56 -12.21 -4.94 7.24
N GLN A 57 -12.15 -3.63 7.49
CA GLN A 57 -13.34 -2.75 7.55
C GLN A 57 -14.04 -2.65 6.18
N HIS A 58 -13.30 -2.56 5.09
CA HIS A 58 -13.86 -2.60 3.73
C HIS A 58 -14.59 -3.92 3.46
N PHE A 59 -13.96 -5.05 3.82
CA PHE A 59 -14.59 -6.37 3.70
C PHE A 59 -15.84 -6.48 4.57
N GLU A 60 -15.85 -5.93 5.79
CA GLU A 60 -17.06 -5.89 6.62
C GLU A 60 -18.24 -5.20 5.92
N LYS A 61 -17.98 -4.05 5.32
CA LYS A 61 -19.00 -3.27 4.60
C LYS A 61 -19.54 -4.04 3.40
N MET A 62 -18.65 -4.66 2.64
CA MET A 62 -19.04 -5.45 1.46
C MET A 62 -19.71 -6.78 1.84
N LEU A 63 -19.36 -7.38 2.99
CA LEU A 63 -19.99 -8.59 3.51
C LEU A 63 -21.49 -8.37 3.76
N THR A 64 -21.85 -7.22 4.32
CA THR A 64 -23.26 -6.85 4.55
C THR A 64 -24.02 -6.82 3.23
N LYS A 65 -23.48 -6.10 2.23
CA LYS A 65 -24.10 -6.03 0.89
C LYS A 65 -24.19 -7.40 0.21
N TRP A 66 -23.15 -8.23 0.35
CA TRP A 66 -23.14 -9.58 -0.19
C TRP A 66 -24.25 -10.44 0.42
N ASN A 67 -24.37 -10.45 1.75
CA ASN A 67 -25.33 -11.29 2.47
C ASN A 67 -26.79 -10.88 2.22
N GLU A 68 -27.04 -9.58 1.98
CA GLU A 68 -28.35 -9.07 1.55
C GLU A 68 -28.69 -9.50 0.12
N ALA A 69 -27.72 -9.45 -0.79
CA ALA A 69 -27.90 -9.83 -2.19
C ALA A 69 -27.94 -11.35 -2.42
N ASN A 70 -27.34 -12.14 -1.52
CA ASN A 70 -27.16 -13.58 -1.66
C ASN A 70 -27.69 -14.36 -0.43
N PRO A 71 -29.01 -14.34 -0.19
CA PRO A 71 -29.60 -14.97 1.00
C PRO A 71 -29.44 -16.50 1.07
N ASP A 72 -29.12 -17.15 -0.06
CA ASP A 72 -28.91 -18.60 -0.17
C ASP A 72 -27.45 -19.05 0.07
N ARG A 73 -26.50 -18.10 0.12
CA ARG A 73 -25.05 -18.38 0.25
C ARG A 73 -24.34 -17.31 1.08
N GLN A 74 -24.95 -16.98 2.22
CA GLN A 74 -24.41 -15.99 3.15
C GLN A 74 -23.06 -16.45 3.75
N ILE A 75 -22.23 -15.47 4.10
CA ILE A 75 -20.88 -15.65 4.61
C ILE A 75 -20.78 -15.02 6.01
N LYS A 76 -20.06 -15.70 6.91
CA LYS A 76 -19.42 -15.10 8.10
C LYS A 76 -17.92 -15.05 7.85
N LEU A 77 -17.28 -13.90 8.06
CA LEU A 77 -15.87 -13.73 7.77
C LEU A 77 -15.05 -13.58 9.05
N ASN A 78 -14.13 -14.50 9.30
CA ASN A 78 -13.18 -14.41 10.41
C ASN A 78 -11.93 -13.67 9.93
N VAL A 79 -11.78 -12.41 10.34
CA VAL A 79 -10.66 -11.56 9.93
C VAL A 79 -9.56 -11.62 10.98
N SER A 80 -8.33 -11.94 10.56
CA SER A 80 -7.14 -11.86 11.40
C SER A 80 -6.20 -10.79 10.86
N VAL A 81 -5.97 -9.75 11.66
CA VAL A 81 -5.00 -8.71 11.37
C VAL A 81 -3.67 -9.06 12.06
N MET A 82 -2.61 -9.19 11.28
CA MET A 82 -1.27 -9.57 11.77
C MET A 82 -0.21 -8.55 11.33
N PRO A 83 0.90 -8.38 12.07
CA PRO A 83 2.02 -7.57 11.61
C PRO A 83 2.50 -8.01 10.22
N TYR A 84 3.00 -7.05 9.44
CA TYR A 84 3.37 -7.21 8.03
C TYR A 84 4.20 -8.48 7.77
N ASP A 85 5.37 -8.60 8.40
CA ASP A 85 6.29 -9.72 8.14
C ASP A 85 5.72 -11.04 8.68
N ASP A 86 5.09 -11.02 9.86
CA ASP A 86 4.51 -12.21 10.48
C ASP A 86 3.41 -12.82 9.60
N MET A 87 2.54 -11.98 9.04
CA MET A 87 1.45 -12.42 8.16
C MET A 87 2.01 -13.09 6.91
N HIS A 88 2.95 -12.45 6.21
CA HIS A 88 3.52 -12.98 4.96
C HIS A 88 4.32 -14.25 5.20
N ASN A 89 5.13 -14.31 6.25
CA ASN A 89 5.89 -15.51 6.62
C ASN A 89 4.96 -16.69 6.95
N LYS A 90 3.94 -16.44 7.77
CA LYS A 90 2.96 -17.47 8.15
C LYS A 90 2.15 -17.94 6.95
N LEU A 91 1.71 -17.02 6.08
CA LEU A 91 0.98 -17.36 4.87
C LEU A 91 1.83 -18.21 3.93
N SER A 92 3.09 -17.83 3.69
CA SER A 92 4.02 -18.57 2.83
C SER A 92 4.19 -20.02 3.30
N ILE A 93 4.43 -20.23 4.59
CA ILE A 93 4.50 -21.58 5.18
C ILE A 93 3.18 -22.33 5.01
N ALA A 94 2.06 -21.68 5.29
CA ALA A 94 0.74 -22.30 5.27
C ALA A 94 0.33 -22.77 3.86
N VAL A 95 0.54 -21.94 2.83
CA VAL A 95 0.21 -22.30 1.44
C VAL A 95 1.16 -23.34 0.86
N GLN A 96 2.45 -23.32 1.24
CA GLN A 96 3.42 -24.33 0.80
C GLN A 96 3.16 -25.70 1.44
N THR A 97 2.78 -25.73 2.71
CA THR A 97 2.47 -26.97 3.44
C THR A 97 1.05 -27.48 3.14
N GLY A 98 0.16 -26.62 2.66
CA GLY A 98 -1.26 -26.91 2.50
C GLY A 98 -2.01 -27.06 3.84
N VAL A 99 -1.46 -26.49 4.92
CA VAL A 99 -2.02 -26.63 6.28
C VAL A 99 -2.16 -25.26 6.92
N GLY A 100 -3.39 -24.95 7.37
CA GLY A 100 -3.66 -23.77 8.19
C GLY A 100 -3.67 -22.44 7.44
N ALA A 101 -3.69 -22.45 6.10
CA ALA A 101 -3.87 -21.23 5.31
C ALA A 101 -5.33 -20.75 5.41
N PRO A 102 -5.57 -19.43 5.38
CA PRO A 102 -6.92 -18.88 5.40
C PRO A 102 -7.63 -19.13 4.07
N ASP A 103 -8.94 -18.90 4.01
CA ASP A 103 -9.68 -18.98 2.75
C ASP A 103 -9.27 -17.86 1.79
N ILE A 104 -9.11 -16.65 2.34
CA ILE A 104 -8.71 -15.42 1.64
C ILE A 104 -7.48 -14.83 2.35
N ALA A 105 -6.54 -14.27 1.60
CA ALA A 105 -5.40 -13.55 2.19
C ALA A 105 -4.99 -12.35 1.37
N ASP A 106 -4.49 -11.33 2.03
CA ASP A 106 -3.73 -10.27 1.39
C ASP A 106 -2.27 -10.68 1.20
N ILE A 107 -1.69 -10.24 0.08
CA ILE A 107 -0.26 -10.34 -0.20
C ILE A 107 0.20 -9.00 -0.76
N GLU A 108 1.20 -8.38 -0.13
CA GLU A 108 1.80 -7.13 -0.60
C GLU A 108 2.50 -7.34 -1.95
N LEU A 109 2.44 -6.32 -2.80
CA LEU A 109 2.94 -6.34 -4.18
C LEU A 109 4.39 -6.84 -4.30
N GLY A 110 5.29 -6.36 -3.45
CA GLY A 110 6.69 -6.75 -3.41
C GLY A 110 6.94 -8.17 -2.91
N LYS A 111 6.02 -8.76 -2.14
CA LYS A 111 6.08 -10.17 -1.70
C LYS A 111 5.41 -11.13 -2.68
N PHE A 112 4.50 -10.63 -3.52
CA PHE A 112 3.68 -11.46 -4.41
C PHE A 112 4.46 -12.40 -5.35
N PRO A 113 5.60 -12.00 -5.94
CA PRO A 113 6.38 -12.88 -6.82
C PRO A 113 6.81 -14.20 -6.16
N ASP A 114 7.10 -14.18 -4.86
CA ASP A 114 7.48 -15.39 -4.12
C ASP A 114 6.35 -16.42 -4.07
N PHE A 115 5.10 -15.95 -3.98
CA PHE A 115 3.89 -16.79 -4.00
C PHE A 115 3.54 -17.33 -5.39
N LEU A 116 4.10 -16.71 -6.43
CA LEU A 116 3.99 -17.17 -7.81
C LEU A 116 5.15 -18.08 -8.23
N SER A 117 6.16 -18.26 -7.38
CA SER A 117 7.33 -19.10 -7.70
C SER A 117 6.93 -20.57 -7.93
N GLY A 118 7.61 -21.23 -8.87
CA GLY A 118 7.31 -22.62 -9.25
C GLY A 118 5.86 -22.80 -9.73
N THR A 119 5.14 -23.75 -9.15
CA THR A 119 3.68 -23.88 -9.35
C THR A 119 2.97 -23.10 -8.24
N PRO A 120 2.22 -22.03 -8.56
CA PRO A 120 1.51 -21.25 -7.55
C PRO A 120 0.60 -22.13 -6.68
N GLN A 121 0.64 -21.92 -5.36
CA GLN A 121 -0.22 -22.61 -4.38
C GLN A 121 -1.49 -21.79 -4.04
N LEU A 122 -1.92 -20.99 -5.00
CA LEU A 122 -3.11 -20.13 -4.94
C LEU A 122 -4.11 -20.57 -6.02
N GLU A 123 -5.38 -20.22 -5.82
CA GLU A 123 -6.42 -20.48 -6.81
C GLU A 123 -6.36 -19.46 -7.95
N PRO A 124 -6.51 -19.87 -9.21
CA PRO A 124 -6.71 -18.93 -10.31
C PRO A 124 -8.08 -18.25 -10.18
N LEU A 125 -8.13 -16.97 -10.50
CA LEU A 125 -9.27 -16.08 -10.33
C LEU A 125 -9.87 -15.60 -11.66
N ASN A 126 -9.40 -16.12 -12.80
CA ASN A 126 -9.82 -15.66 -14.14
C ASN A 126 -11.34 -15.67 -14.33
N ASP A 127 -12.01 -16.75 -13.93
CA ASP A 127 -13.47 -16.91 -14.02
C ASP A 127 -14.27 -15.80 -13.32
N VAL A 128 -13.74 -15.24 -12.22
CA VAL A 128 -14.41 -14.17 -11.47
C VAL A 128 -13.90 -12.77 -11.83
N ILE A 129 -12.71 -12.65 -12.43
CA ILE A 129 -12.15 -11.37 -12.88
C ILE A 129 -12.61 -11.02 -14.31
N ASP A 130 -12.70 -12.01 -15.19
CA ASP A 130 -13.00 -11.81 -16.62
C ASP A 130 -14.28 -10.99 -16.88
N PRO A 131 -15.36 -11.11 -16.08
CA PRO A 131 -16.53 -10.24 -16.21
C PRO A 131 -16.28 -8.74 -15.98
N TYR A 132 -15.17 -8.35 -15.34
CA TYR A 132 -14.86 -6.97 -14.96
C TYR A 132 -13.75 -6.32 -15.80
N ARG A 133 -13.11 -7.07 -16.72
CA ARG A 133 -11.92 -6.65 -17.48
C ARG A 133 -12.07 -5.31 -18.18
N ASP A 134 -13.24 -5.05 -18.76
CA ASP A 134 -13.50 -3.84 -19.54
C ASP A 134 -13.54 -2.57 -18.68
N THR A 135 -13.72 -2.73 -17.37
CA THR A 135 -13.83 -1.61 -16.41
C THR A 135 -12.61 -1.47 -15.51
N VAL A 136 -11.80 -2.52 -15.38
CA VAL A 136 -10.69 -2.61 -14.43
C VAL A 136 -9.37 -2.29 -15.12
N VAL A 137 -8.49 -1.54 -14.44
CA VAL A 137 -7.15 -1.25 -14.95
C VAL A 137 -6.33 -2.55 -15.11
N GLN A 138 -6.18 -3.00 -16.36
CA GLN A 138 -5.58 -4.30 -16.69
C GLN A 138 -4.15 -4.45 -16.14
N SER A 139 -3.33 -3.40 -16.22
CA SER A 139 -1.95 -3.43 -15.71
C SER A 139 -1.87 -3.72 -14.21
N ARG A 140 -2.91 -3.43 -13.44
CA ARG A 140 -2.99 -3.75 -12.01
C ARG A 140 -3.34 -5.21 -11.74
N ILE A 141 -4.09 -5.83 -12.64
CA ILE A 141 -4.38 -7.25 -12.55
C ILE A 141 -3.16 -8.09 -13.00
N ASP A 142 -2.43 -7.59 -14.00
CA ASP A 142 -1.25 -8.28 -14.56
C ASP A 142 -0.12 -8.43 -13.54
N LEU A 143 0.00 -7.50 -12.57
CA LEU A 143 0.94 -7.58 -11.44
C LEU A 143 0.82 -8.86 -10.61
N TYR A 144 -0.36 -9.48 -10.60
CA TYR A 144 -0.67 -10.65 -9.79
C TYR A 144 -0.93 -11.89 -10.65
N SER A 145 -0.32 -11.92 -11.84
CA SER A 145 -0.53 -12.96 -12.84
C SER A 145 0.71 -13.80 -13.11
N LYS A 146 0.49 -15.04 -13.52
CA LYS A 146 1.54 -15.94 -14.02
C LYS A 146 0.96 -16.90 -15.04
N ASP A 147 1.67 -17.08 -16.16
CA ASP A 147 1.35 -18.05 -17.21
C ASP A 147 -0.13 -17.95 -17.69
N GLY A 148 -0.62 -16.72 -17.85
CA GLY A 148 -2.00 -16.44 -18.29
C GLY A 148 -3.09 -16.56 -17.22
N ASN A 149 -2.74 -16.95 -15.99
CA ASN A 149 -3.67 -17.03 -14.87
C ASN A 149 -3.48 -15.84 -13.93
N ASN A 150 -4.58 -15.31 -13.40
CA ASN A 150 -4.55 -14.26 -12.36
C ASN A 150 -4.78 -14.90 -11.00
N TYR A 151 -3.91 -14.58 -10.03
CA TYR A 151 -3.96 -15.18 -8.68
C TYR A 151 -4.32 -14.18 -7.60
N GLY A 152 -4.27 -12.87 -7.90
CA GLY A 152 -4.63 -11.81 -6.98
C GLY A 152 -5.53 -10.77 -7.61
N ILE A 153 -6.42 -10.21 -6.79
CA ILE A 153 -7.25 -9.05 -7.14
C ILE A 153 -6.67 -7.80 -6.45
N PRO A 154 -6.32 -6.74 -7.20
CA PRO A 154 -5.76 -5.50 -6.66
C PRO A 154 -6.76 -4.80 -5.72
N THR A 155 -6.24 -4.10 -4.70
CA THR A 155 -7.03 -3.15 -3.92
C THR A 155 -7.29 -1.83 -4.66
N HIS A 156 -6.28 -1.32 -5.38
CA HIS A 156 -6.30 0.04 -5.94
C HIS A 156 -5.34 0.17 -7.13
N VAL A 157 -5.42 1.30 -7.85
CA VAL A 157 -4.55 1.60 -8.98
C VAL A 157 -3.16 2.05 -8.53
N GLY A 158 -3.08 2.85 -7.48
CA GLY A 158 -1.81 3.29 -6.89
C GLY A 158 -1.16 4.43 -7.66
N ALA A 159 -1.94 5.24 -8.38
CA ALA A 159 -1.43 6.39 -9.09
C ALA A 159 -0.65 7.30 -8.12
N SER A 160 0.63 7.48 -8.42
CA SER A 160 1.49 8.37 -7.65
C SER A 160 1.27 9.82 -8.05
N VAL A 161 1.23 10.69 -7.04
CA VAL A 161 0.97 12.12 -7.13
C VAL A 161 1.93 12.88 -6.22
N ALA A 162 1.96 14.20 -6.36
CA ALA A 162 2.63 15.10 -5.44
C ALA A 162 1.60 15.68 -4.45
N PHE A 163 1.91 15.63 -3.16
CA PHE A 163 1.14 16.25 -2.08
C PHE A 163 1.88 17.50 -1.60
N TYR A 164 1.40 18.69 -1.98
CA TYR A 164 2.03 19.98 -1.72
C TYR A 164 1.37 20.72 -0.54
N ASN A 165 2.14 21.11 0.47
CA ASN A 165 1.71 22.01 1.53
C ASN A 165 1.66 23.46 1.02
N THR A 166 0.45 23.96 0.74
CA THR A 166 0.24 25.27 0.13
C THR A 166 0.65 26.42 1.05
N GLU A 167 0.56 26.28 2.38
CA GLU A 167 0.99 27.33 3.31
C GLU A 167 2.51 27.57 3.23
N ILE A 168 3.30 26.49 3.15
CA ILE A 168 4.77 26.60 3.01
C ILE A 168 5.12 27.24 1.66
N LEU A 169 4.46 26.82 0.57
CA LEU A 169 4.71 27.36 -0.77
C LEU A 169 4.30 28.84 -0.86
N GLU A 170 3.14 29.21 -0.33
CA GLU A 170 2.66 30.60 -0.28
C GLU A 170 3.61 31.50 0.51
N ALA A 171 4.12 31.04 1.66
CA ALA A 171 5.11 31.78 2.45
C ALA A 171 6.41 32.04 1.67
N ALA A 172 6.76 31.16 0.73
CA ALA A 172 7.89 31.33 -0.17
C ALA A 172 7.56 32.11 -1.44
N GLY A 173 6.28 32.35 -1.76
CA GLY A 173 5.83 32.93 -3.02
C GLY A 173 5.96 31.97 -4.21
N VAL A 174 5.77 30.67 -3.97
CA VAL A 174 5.80 29.60 -4.97
C VAL A 174 4.37 29.11 -5.23
N ASN A 175 4.02 28.90 -6.51
CA ASN A 175 2.79 28.22 -6.90
C ASN A 175 3.10 26.79 -7.36
N TYR A 176 2.44 25.78 -6.81
CA TYR A 176 2.69 24.38 -7.17
C TYR A 176 2.26 24.08 -8.62
N GLU A 177 1.29 24.81 -9.16
CA GLU A 177 0.81 24.61 -10.55
C GLU A 177 1.86 24.96 -11.61
N ASP A 178 2.86 25.77 -11.26
CA ASP A 178 3.97 26.15 -12.15
C ASP A 178 5.08 25.07 -12.18
N ILE A 179 5.01 24.06 -11.30
CA ILE A 179 6.01 23.01 -11.18
C ILE A 179 5.68 21.86 -12.12
N VAL A 180 6.27 21.87 -13.31
CA VAL A 180 6.05 20.82 -14.33
C VAL A 180 7.22 19.85 -14.39
N THR A 181 8.44 20.33 -14.21
CA THR A 181 9.66 19.53 -14.33
C THR A 181 10.46 19.48 -13.02
N TRP A 182 11.35 18.49 -12.88
CA TRP A 182 12.29 18.45 -11.74
C TRP A 182 13.19 19.69 -11.66
N GLU A 183 13.47 20.36 -12.79
CA GLU A 183 14.16 21.65 -12.80
C GLU A 183 13.29 22.80 -12.26
N ASP A 184 11.98 22.78 -12.53
CA ASP A 184 11.05 23.72 -11.92
C ASP A 184 10.94 23.46 -10.41
N PHE A 185 10.88 22.19 -10.00
CA PHE A 185 10.89 21.76 -8.60
C PHE A 185 12.15 22.21 -7.87
N LYS A 186 13.32 22.08 -8.51
CA LYS A 186 14.60 22.57 -7.97
C LYS A 186 14.56 24.08 -7.70
N LYS A 187 14.16 24.87 -8.70
CA LYS A 187 14.08 26.34 -8.56
C LYS A 187 13.10 26.76 -7.48
N ALA A 188 11.91 26.16 -7.47
CA ALA A 188 10.90 26.38 -6.45
C ALA A 188 11.43 26.01 -5.06
N GLY A 189 12.11 24.87 -4.96
CA GLY A 189 12.62 24.37 -3.68
C GLY A 189 13.77 25.19 -3.10
N ILE A 190 14.67 25.71 -3.93
CA ILE A 190 15.71 26.67 -3.49
C ILE A 190 15.02 27.91 -2.91
N GLN A 191 14.00 28.43 -3.59
CA GLN A 191 13.23 29.58 -3.11
C GLN A 191 12.49 29.28 -1.80
N VAL A 192 11.89 28.10 -1.65
CA VAL A 192 11.25 27.66 -0.40
C VAL A 192 12.26 27.64 0.74
N TYR A 193 13.41 27.00 0.53
CA TYR A 193 14.45 26.88 1.55
C TYR A 193 15.01 28.25 1.96
N GLU A 194 15.35 29.12 1.00
CA GLU A 194 15.87 30.46 1.28
C GLU A 194 14.88 31.37 2.03
N LYS A 195 13.57 31.21 1.81
CA LYS A 195 12.53 32.07 2.40
C LYS A 195 12.03 31.55 3.74
N THR A 196 12.01 30.25 3.94
CA THR A 196 11.31 29.61 5.06
C THR A 196 12.22 28.77 5.95
N GLY A 197 13.39 28.37 5.45
CA GLY A 197 14.26 27.37 6.10
C GLY A 197 13.68 25.95 6.07
N LYS A 198 12.62 25.70 5.30
CA LYS A 198 11.97 24.38 5.15
C LYS A 198 12.42 23.72 3.85
N TYR A 199 12.47 22.40 3.83
CA TYR A 199 12.79 21.66 2.60
C TYR A 199 11.58 21.55 1.69
N MET A 200 11.81 21.49 0.39
CA MET A 200 10.74 21.29 -0.58
C MET A 200 10.20 19.87 -0.55
N GLY A 201 11.06 18.86 -0.35
CA GLY A 201 10.65 17.46 -0.32
C GLY A 201 11.66 16.56 0.39
N THR A 202 11.40 15.26 0.36
CA THR A 202 12.21 14.24 1.04
C THR A 202 13.22 13.59 0.08
N ALA A 203 14.22 12.93 0.63
CA ALA A 203 15.06 11.94 -0.05
C ALA A 203 14.86 10.60 0.64
N ASP A 204 14.36 9.61 -0.08
CA ASP A 204 14.05 8.29 0.49
C ASP A 204 15.32 7.47 0.74
N THR A 205 15.44 6.87 1.92
CA THR A 205 16.52 5.94 2.28
C THR A 205 16.02 4.54 2.63
N SER A 206 14.77 4.40 3.07
CA SER A 206 14.17 3.13 3.50
C SER A 206 13.05 2.61 2.60
N ALA A 207 12.79 3.30 1.48
CA ALA A 207 11.84 2.87 0.45
C ALA A 207 12.32 3.29 -0.95
N THR A 208 11.73 2.69 -1.98
CA THR A 208 12.06 2.95 -3.38
C THR A 208 11.03 3.85 -4.08
N TRP A 209 10.21 4.63 -3.37
CA TRP A 209 9.12 5.40 -3.99
C TRP A 209 9.64 6.37 -5.05
N GLN A 210 10.58 7.23 -4.68
CA GLN A 210 11.17 8.21 -5.61
C GLN A 210 11.98 7.54 -6.72
N SER A 211 12.82 6.54 -6.40
CA SER A 211 13.63 5.85 -7.40
C SER A 211 12.78 5.10 -8.43
N SER A 212 11.69 4.46 -7.98
CA SER A 212 10.68 3.84 -8.84
C SER A 212 10.04 4.86 -9.78
N MET A 213 9.65 6.04 -9.26
CA MET A 213 9.11 7.12 -10.07
C MET A 213 10.11 7.57 -11.14
N MET A 214 11.37 7.81 -10.76
CA MET A 214 12.40 8.28 -11.70
C MET A 214 12.68 7.27 -12.82
N LEU A 215 12.67 5.96 -12.52
CA LEU A 215 12.79 4.90 -13.53
C LEU A 215 11.57 4.86 -14.44
N ALA A 216 10.38 4.88 -13.85
CA ALA A 216 9.12 4.78 -14.58
C ALA A 216 8.93 5.93 -15.58
N GLN A 217 9.34 7.17 -15.23
CA GLN A 217 9.33 8.31 -16.17
C GLN A 217 10.15 8.06 -17.45
N GLN A 218 11.18 7.23 -17.35
CA GLN A 218 12.08 6.89 -18.45
C GLN A 218 11.65 5.61 -19.18
N GLY A 219 10.54 4.98 -18.78
CA GLY A 219 10.12 3.67 -19.28
C GLY A 219 11.06 2.52 -18.87
N ALA A 220 11.82 2.73 -17.79
CA ALA A 220 12.77 1.77 -17.25
C ALA A 220 12.25 1.13 -15.96
N ASP A 221 12.94 0.08 -15.51
CA ASP A 221 12.57 -0.75 -14.38
C ASP A 221 13.85 -1.18 -13.61
N PHE A 222 13.71 -1.68 -12.39
CA PHE A 222 14.81 -2.30 -11.65
C PHE A 222 15.22 -3.65 -12.22
N THR A 223 14.41 -4.22 -13.12
CA THR A 223 14.64 -5.53 -13.72
C THR A 223 14.52 -5.49 -15.25
N ASP A 224 15.29 -6.35 -15.92
CA ASP A 224 15.16 -6.55 -17.36
C ASP A 224 13.87 -7.31 -17.73
N GLU A 225 13.63 -7.55 -19.02
CA GLU A 225 12.45 -8.31 -19.48
C GLU A 225 12.41 -9.75 -18.96
N ALA A 226 13.56 -10.34 -18.64
CA ALA A 226 13.68 -11.68 -18.06
C ALA A 226 13.55 -11.68 -16.52
N GLY A 227 13.41 -10.52 -15.90
CA GLY A 227 13.30 -10.35 -14.45
C GLY A 227 14.63 -10.35 -13.71
N ASN A 228 15.76 -10.26 -14.42
CA ASN A 228 17.08 -10.13 -13.80
C ASN A 228 17.28 -8.69 -13.28
N PRO A 229 17.96 -8.50 -12.14
CA PRO A 229 18.25 -7.17 -11.61
C PRO A 229 19.14 -6.35 -12.56
N ILE A 230 18.81 -5.08 -12.78
CA ILE A 230 19.57 -4.10 -13.56
C ILE A 230 19.63 -2.74 -12.83
N ILE A 231 19.96 -2.77 -11.54
CA ILE A 231 19.90 -1.57 -10.70
C ILE A 231 21.05 -0.59 -10.97
N ASN A 232 22.13 -1.01 -11.63
CA ASN A 232 23.19 -0.10 -12.10
C ASN A 232 22.95 0.44 -13.52
N SER A 233 21.68 0.49 -13.94
CA SER A 233 21.28 1.04 -15.24
C SER A 233 21.58 2.54 -15.36
N PRO A 234 21.85 3.04 -16.59
CA PRO A 234 21.99 4.48 -16.84
C PRO A 234 20.77 5.29 -16.38
N GLU A 235 19.57 4.73 -16.46
CA GLU A 235 18.31 5.37 -16.09
C GLU A 235 18.19 5.55 -14.57
N LEU A 236 18.56 4.55 -13.76
CA LEU A 236 18.57 4.71 -12.30
C LEU A 236 19.68 5.68 -11.87
N ILE A 237 20.86 5.60 -12.48
CA ILE A 237 21.95 6.56 -12.24
C ILE A 237 21.48 7.99 -12.53
N LYS A 238 20.84 8.23 -13.68
CA LYS A 238 20.28 9.56 -14.04
C LYS A 238 19.24 10.00 -13.00
N GLY A 239 18.33 9.11 -12.61
CA GLY A 239 17.30 9.40 -11.61
C GLY A 239 17.86 9.81 -10.26
N LEU A 240 18.77 9.00 -9.70
CA LEU A 240 19.41 9.31 -8.42
C LEU A 240 20.33 10.53 -8.50
N THR A 241 20.94 10.80 -9.66
CA THR A 241 21.74 12.02 -9.87
C THR A 241 20.88 13.28 -9.76
N ILE A 242 19.66 13.26 -10.32
CA ILE A 242 18.71 14.37 -10.18
C ILE A 242 18.34 14.55 -8.70
N LEU A 243 17.97 13.48 -7.99
CA LEU A 243 17.62 13.57 -6.57
C LEU A 243 18.80 14.06 -5.71
N LYS A 244 20.03 13.59 -5.97
CA LYS A 244 21.22 14.05 -5.26
C LYS A 244 21.51 15.53 -5.52
N ASP A 245 21.36 15.99 -6.76
CA ASP A 245 21.51 17.40 -7.10
C ASP A 245 20.43 18.28 -6.40
N LEU A 246 19.21 17.79 -6.22
CA LEU A 246 18.22 18.47 -5.36
C LEU A 246 18.71 18.54 -3.90
N GLN A 247 19.24 17.45 -3.36
CA GLN A 247 19.73 17.39 -1.98
C GLN A 247 20.92 18.34 -1.76
N ASP A 248 21.87 18.35 -2.68
CA ASP A 248 23.08 19.21 -2.64
C ASP A 248 22.72 20.71 -2.71
N ASN A 249 21.54 21.04 -3.23
CA ASN A 249 21.01 22.41 -3.29
C ASN A 249 20.02 22.73 -2.15
N ASN A 250 19.97 21.91 -1.08
CA ASN A 250 19.02 22.02 0.04
C ASN A 250 17.54 22.02 -0.39
N VAL A 251 17.22 21.42 -1.54
CA VAL A 251 15.84 21.31 -2.01
C VAL A 251 15.14 20.14 -1.32
N ILE A 252 15.83 19.01 -1.22
CA ILE A 252 15.35 17.85 -0.48
C ILE A 252 16.32 17.47 0.64
N SER A 253 15.84 16.70 1.61
CA SER A 253 16.65 16.12 2.68
C SER A 253 16.12 14.75 3.07
N THR A 254 16.95 13.89 3.68
CA THR A 254 16.44 12.66 4.29
C THR A 254 15.46 13.02 5.40
N ILE A 255 14.49 12.14 5.66
CA ILE A 255 13.41 12.35 6.63
C ILE A 255 13.51 11.31 7.75
N ALA A 256 13.03 11.65 8.95
CA ALA A 256 12.91 10.67 10.02
C ALA A 256 12.05 9.48 9.57
N GLY A 257 12.46 8.25 9.91
CA GLY A 257 11.85 7.01 9.38
C GLY A 257 12.33 6.63 7.97
N GLY A 258 13.06 7.50 7.28
CA GLY A 258 13.70 7.26 5.98
C GLY A 258 12.79 7.34 4.77
N GLN A 259 11.47 7.47 4.94
CA GLN A 259 10.49 7.59 3.85
C GLN A 259 9.15 8.17 4.35
N PRO A 260 8.27 8.68 3.45
CA PRO A 260 7.07 9.42 3.84
C PRO A 260 5.98 8.62 4.60
N ASP A 261 5.80 7.31 4.36
CA ASP A 261 4.78 6.45 5.00
C ASP A 261 5.31 5.83 6.30
N THR A 262 5.69 6.68 7.27
CA THR A 262 6.15 6.27 8.61
C THR A 262 5.63 7.20 9.70
N GLU A 263 5.44 6.71 10.93
CA GLU A 263 4.96 7.54 12.05
C GLU A 263 5.88 8.73 12.32
N GLU A 264 7.19 8.52 12.21
CA GLU A 264 8.21 9.55 12.34
C GLU A 264 8.07 10.62 11.25
N ALA A 265 7.89 10.22 9.98
CA ALA A 265 7.71 11.15 8.87
C ALA A 265 6.43 11.98 8.98
N TYR A 266 5.31 11.39 9.44
CA TYR A 266 4.07 12.14 9.67
C TYR A 266 4.27 13.28 10.68
N GLY A 267 5.10 13.05 11.71
CA GLY A 267 5.48 14.10 12.67
C GLY A 267 6.22 15.26 12.00
N GLU A 268 7.14 14.97 11.08
CA GLU A 268 7.90 15.97 10.32
C GLU A 268 7.02 16.78 9.35
N PHE A 269 6.06 16.14 8.67
CA PHE A 269 5.08 16.83 7.83
C PHE A 269 4.15 17.73 8.66
N ASN A 270 3.61 17.25 9.78
CA ASN A 270 2.80 18.05 10.70
C ASN A 270 3.57 19.26 11.26
N ALA A 271 4.87 19.10 11.54
CA ALA A 271 5.75 20.18 11.98
C ALA A 271 6.09 21.19 10.86
N GLY A 272 5.67 20.93 9.62
CA GLY A 272 5.91 21.78 8.46
C GLY A 272 7.38 21.83 8.08
N ASN A 273 8.12 20.71 8.21
CA ASN A 273 9.54 20.64 7.84
C ASN A 273 9.76 20.36 6.34
N TYR A 274 8.78 19.73 5.69
CA TYR A 274 8.81 19.38 4.28
C TYR A 274 7.54 19.87 3.58
N ALA A 275 7.71 20.51 2.41
CA ALA A 275 6.59 21.07 1.64
C ALA A 275 5.90 20.05 0.74
N THR A 276 6.55 18.93 0.42
CA THR A 276 6.06 17.97 -0.57
C THR A 276 6.35 16.53 -0.16
N ALA A 277 5.39 15.64 -0.39
CA ALA A 277 5.62 14.20 -0.47
C ALA A 277 5.25 13.70 -1.88
N PHE A 278 6.08 12.87 -2.49
CA PHE A 278 5.72 12.14 -3.70
C PHE A 278 5.33 10.73 -3.33
N MET A 279 4.03 10.43 -3.39
CA MET A 279 3.49 9.18 -2.90
C MET A 279 2.33 8.71 -3.78
N PRO A 280 2.08 7.39 -3.83
CA PRO A 280 0.80 6.86 -4.28
C PRO A 280 -0.39 7.51 -3.58
N LEU A 281 -1.53 7.61 -4.28
CA LEU A 281 -2.71 8.29 -3.76
C LEU A 281 -3.26 7.70 -2.45
N TRP A 282 -3.00 6.42 -2.16
CA TRP A 282 -3.44 5.78 -0.92
C TRP A 282 -2.89 6.46 0.35
N GLU A 283 -1.83 7.25 0.23
CA GLU A 283 -1.25 8.08 1.29
C GLU A 283 -2.26 9.09 1.86
N MET A 284 -3.33 9.43 1.11
CA MET A 284 -4.41 10.28 1.61
C MET A 284 -5.01 9.78 2.93
N SER A 285 -5.08 8.47 3.13
CA SER A 285 -5.54 7.88 4.39
C SER A 285 -4.62 8.20 5.57
N ARG A 286 -3.30 8.35 5.32
CA ARG A 286 -2.33 8.75 6.35
C ARG A 286 -2.53 10.20 6.74
N TYR A 287 -2.76 11.06 5.76
CA TYR A 287 -3.08 12.47 5.98
C TYR A 287 -4.32 12.65 6.86
N THR A 288 -5.43 11.96 6.55
CA THR A 288 -6.67 12.07 7.33
C THR A 288 -6.55 11.48 8.74
N ASN A 289 -5.76 10.41 8.90
CA ASN A 289 -5.68 9.68 10.17
C ASN A 289 -4.61 10.22 11.13
N TYR A 290 -3.47 10.69 10.60
CA TYR A 290 -2.28 11.00 11.38
C TYR A 290 -1.80 12.46 11.22
N MET A 291 -2.31 13.19 10.22
CA MET A 291 -1.87 14.56 9.93
C MET A 291 -3.01 15.58 9.95
N ALA A 292 -3.89 15.52 10.95
CA ALA A 292 -5.09 16.37 11.03
C ALA A 292 -4.80 17.89 10.95
N ASP A 293 -3.63 18.34 11.42
CA ASP A 293 -3.22 19.75 11.40
C ASP A 293 -2.97 20.30 9.98
N LEU A 294 -2.81 19.40 9.00
CA LEU A 294 -2.62 19.72 7.59
C LEU A 294 -3.94 19.78 6.79
N SER A 295 -5.09 19.57 7.44
CA SER A 295 -6.39 19.64 6.80
C SER A 295 -6.64 21.02 6.16
N GLY A 296 -7.02 21.03 4.89
CA GLY A 296 -7.24 22.22 4.07
C GLY A 296 -5.97 22.90 3.56
N LYS A 297 -4.79 22.30 3.77
CA LYS A 297 -3.48 22.89 3.42
C LYS A 297 -2.71 22.11 2.37
N ILE A 298 -3.16 20.89 2.04
CA ILE A 298 -2.46 20.01 1.10
C ILE A 298 -3.18 20.03 -0.24
N ALA A 299 -2.49 20.47 -1.28
CA ALA A 299 -2.91 20.34 -2.67
C ALA A 299 -2.31 19.08 -3.29
N ILE A 300 -3.04 18.48 -4.22
CA ILE A 300 -2.59 17.31 -4.99
C ILE A 300 -2.29 17.76 -6.42
N ALA A 301 -1.19 17.30 -7.00
CA ALA A 301 -0.82 17.61 -8.37
C ALA A 301 -0.05 16.44 -9.03
N PRO A 302 0.11 16.44 -10.37
CA PRO A 302 1.00 15.51 -11.06
C PRO A 302 2.44 15.59 -10.52
N ILE A 303 3.17 14.47 -10.56
CA ILE A 303 4.58 14.46 -10.19
C ILE A 303 5.39 15.23 -11.25
N PRO A 304 6.37 16.06 -10.87
CA PRO A 304 7.26 16.72 -11.82
C PRO A 304 7.97 15.69 -12.72
N VAL A 305 8.16 16.03 -13.99
CA VAL A 305 8.79 15.12 -14.97
C VAL A 305 10.23 15.52 -15.29
N ILE A 306 11.07 14.56 -15.65
CA ILE A 306 12.47 14.82 -16.07
C ILE A 306 12.47 15.70 -17.32
N GLU A 307 11.66 15.34 -18.31
CA GLU A 307 11.45 16.11 -19.53
C GLU A 307 9.95 16.21 -19.82
N LYS A 308 9.50 17.37 -20.32
CA LYS A 308 8.09 17.59 -20.66
C LYS A 308 7.61 16.54 -21.65
N GLY A 309 6.48 15.90 -21.35
CA GLY A 309 5.89 14.83 -22.16
C GLY A 309 6.24 13.42 -21.69
N MET A 310 7.16 13.26 -20.74
CA MET A 310 7.30 12.01 -19.99
C MET A 310 6.08 11.78 -19.10
N PRO A 311 5.76 10.50 -18.76
CA PRO A 311 4.66 10.19 -17.87
C PRO A 311 4.90 10.76 -16.46
N SER A 312 3.85 11.26 -15.80
CA SER A 312 3.95 11.91 -14.49
C SER A 312 3.42 11.07 -13.32
N SER A 313 3.27 9.76 -13.51
CA SER A 313 2.73 8.87 -12.48
C SER A 313 3.23 7.44 -12.65
N VAL A 314 3.29 6.70 -11.55
CA VAL A 314 3.59 5.28 -11.51
C VAL A 314 2.61 4.61 -10.56
N GLY A 315 2.19 3.39 -10.88
CA GLY A 315 1.37 2.55 -9.98
C GLY A 315 2.22 2.04 -8.83
N GLY A 316 2.16 2.69 -7.67
CA GLY A 316 2.94 2.36 -6.48
C GLY A 316 2.12 1.70 -5.37
N GLY A 317 2.77 0.79 -4.65
CA GLY A 317 2.15 -0.06 -3.64
C GLY A 317 1.09 -0.98 -4.26
N GLY A 318 0.38 -1.71 -3.39
CA GLY A 318 -0.65 -2.63 -3.84
C GLY A 318 -0.73 -3.86 -2.97
N THR A 319 -1.92 -4.43 -2.93
CA THR A 319 -2.15 -5.71 -2.31
C THR A 319 -2.93 -6.56 -3.30
N GLY A 320 -2.37 -7.71 -3.65
CA GLY A 320 -3.09 -8.74 -4.36
C GLY A 320 -3.82 -9.58 -3.33
N THR A 321 -5.14 -9.47 -3.26
CA THR A 321 -5.93 -10.36 -2.39
C THR A 321 -6.20 -11.66 -3.13
N VAL A 322 -5.92 -12.79 -2.49
CA VAL A 322 -5.88 -14.13 -3.09
C VAL A 322 -6.89 -15.07 -2.44
N VAL A 323 -7.24 -16.15 -3.14
CA VAL A 323 -7.92 -17.32 -2.56
C VAL A 323 -6.93 -18.47 -2.50
N THR A 324 -6.84 -19.13 -1.34
CA THR A 324 -5.89 -20.25 -1.17
C THR A 324 -6.51 -21.57 -1.66
N LYS A 325 -5.67 -22.52 -2.07
CA LYS A 325 -6.12 -23.86 -2.51
C LYS A 325 -6.81 -24.68 -1.41
N THR A 326 -6.65 -24.27 -0.15
CA THR A 326 -7.24 -24.94 1.00
C THR A 326 -8.51 -24.25 1.52
N ALA A 327 -9.03 -23.26 0.76
CA ALA A 327 -10.28 -22.62 1.10
C ALA A 327 -11.42 -23.66 1.20
N LYS A 328 -12.26 -23.53 2.23
CA LYS A 328 -13.35 -24.47 2.54
C LYS A 328 -14.40 -24.52 1.43
N ASP A 329 -14.70 -23.37 0.85
CA ASP A 329 -15.55 -23.21 -0.32
C ASP A 329 -14.85 -22.25 -1.30
N VAL A 330 -14.09 -22.83 -2.21
CA VAL A 330 -13.26 -22.09 -3.17
C VAL A 330 -14.10 -21.15 -4.03
N GLN A 331 -15.22 -21.62 -4.58
CA GLN A 331 -16.00 -20.78 -5.48
C GLN A 331 -16.69 -19.64 -4.71
N LEU A 332 -17.24 -19.93 -3.53
CA LEU A 332 -17.86 -18.87 -2.72
C LEU A 332 -16.84 -17.80 -2.29
N ALA A 333 -15.61 -18.20 -1.92
CA ALA A 333 -14.54 -17.27 -1.60
C ALA A 333 -14.15 -16.40 -2.80
N LYS A 334 -14.05 -17.00 -4.00
CA LYS A 334 -13.75 -16.27 -5.25
C LYS A 334 -14.84 -15.30 -5.64
N ASP A 335 -16.10 -15.73 -5.61
CA ASP A 335 -17.25 -14.90 -5.98
C ASP A 335 -17.36 -13.70 -5.02
N TYR A 336 -17.22 -13.94 -3.71
CA TYR A 336 -17.23 -12.87 -2.71
C TYR A 336 -16.04 -11.92 -2.86
N LEU A 337 -14.84 -12.44 -3.09
CA LEU A 337 -13.65 -11.61 -3.29
C LEU A 337 -13.82 -10.68 -4.50
N ALA A 338 -14.26 -11.21 -5.64
CA ALA A 338 -14.52 -10.39 -6.83
C ALA A 338 -15.64 -9.37 -6.59
N PHE A 339 -16.73 -9.75 -5.92
CA PHE A 339 -17.77 -8.79 -5.53
C PHE A 339 -17.23 -7.68 -4.63
N ALA A 340 -16.45 -8.02 -3.61
CA ALA A 340 -15.94 -7.09 -2.61
C ALA A 340 -14.81 -6.18 -3.13
N LYS A 341 -14.22 -6.46 -4.29
CA LYS A 341 -13.07 -5.69 -4.83
C LYS A 341 -13.28 -5.12 -6.24
N LEU A 342 -14.09 -5.77 -7.09
CA LEU A 342 -14.23 -5.41 -8.51
C LEU A 342 -15.59 -4.84 -8.86
N SER A 343 -16.64 -5.11 -8.07
CA SER A 343 -17.95 -4.52 -8.31
C SER A 343 -17.90 -2.99 -8.27
N LEU A 344 -18.82 -2.34 -8.98
CA LEU A 344 -18.94 -0.87 -8.97
C LEU A 344 -19.13 -0.37 -7.54
N ASP A 345 -20.03 -1.00 -6.78
CA ASP A 345 -20.30 -0.71 -5.38
C ASP A 345 -19.04 -0.87 -4.51
N ALA A 346 -18.28 -1.95 -4.69
CA ALA A 346 -17.01 -2.11 -3.98
C ALA A 346 -16.03 -0.98 -4.28
N ASN A 347 -15.94 -0.53 -5.52
CA ASN A 347 -15.01 0.52 -5.93
C ASN A 347 -15.45 1.91 -5.44
N ILE A 348 -16.76 2.16 -5.34
CA ILE A 348 -17.30 3.32 -4.62
C ILE A 348 -16.92 3.26 -3.14
N GLU A 349 -16.98 2.09 -2.51
CA GLU A 349 -16.62 1.93 -1.10
C GLU A 349 -15.13 1.95 -0.81
N ILE A 350 -14.30 1.47 -1.74
CA ILE A 350 -12.83 1.64 -1.70
C ILE A 350 -12.51 3.14 -1.63
N TRP A 351 -13.15 3.95 -2.48
CA TRP A 351 -13.00 5.40 -2.42
C TRP A 351 -13.50 5.98 -1.08
N ASN A 352 -14.73 5.67 -0.68
CA ASN A 352 -15.35 6.30 0.49
C ASN A 352 -14.72 5.89 1.83
N THR A 353 -14.21 4.66 1.91
CA THR A 353 -13.70 4.08 3.16
C THR A 353 -12.19 4.23 3.25
N LEU A 354 -11.47 3.93 2.16
CA LEU A 354 -10.00 3.87 2.17
C LEU A 354 -9.36 5.14 1.59
N GLY A 355 -10.09 5.89 0.76
CA GLY A 355 -9.54 7.03 0.02
C GLY A 355 -8.63 6.60 -1.12
N PHE A 356 -8.70 5.34 -1.54
CA PHE A 356 -7.83 4.83 -2.59
C PHE A 356 -8.45 5.07 -3.96
N ASP A 357 -7.59 5.17 -4.98
CA ASP A 357 -8.01 5.25 -6.37
C ASP A 357 -8.58 3.91 -6.85
N PRO A 358 -9.88 3.84 -7.18
CA PRO A 358 -10.52 2.57 -7.47
C PRO A 358 -10.00 1.95 -8.77
N VAL A 359 -9.85 0.62 -8.80
CA VAL A 359 -9.42 -0.10 -10.00
C VAL A 359 -10.48 -0.13 -11.08
N ASN A 360 -11.76 -0.03 -10.70
CA ASN A 360 -12.85 0.20 -11.63
C ASN A 360 -12.94 1.68 -12.01
N MET A 361 -12.52 2.00 -13.24
CA MET A 361 -12.38 3.36 -13.73
C MET A 361 -13.72 4.09 -13.96
N ASP A 362 -14.85 3.37 -13.98
CA ASP A 362 -16.17 4.01 -14.09
C ASP A 362 -16.41 4.97 -12.91
N VAL A 363 -15.93 4.59 -11.72
CA VAL A 363 -16.05 5.42 -10.50
C VAL A 363 -15.38 6.78 -10.68
N TRP A 364 -14.29 6.88 -11.44
CA TRP A 364 -13.54 8.13 -11.61
C TRP A 364 -14.33 9.23 -12.33
N ASN A 365 -15.39 8.85 -13.03
CA ASN A 365 -16.30 9.77 -13.74
C ASN A 365 -17.61 10.04 -12.97
N MET A 366 -17.87 9.34 -11.87
CA MET A 366 -19.06 9.52 -11.04
C MET A 366 -18.88 10.76 -10.16
N LYS A 367 -19.26 11.94 -10.66
CA LYS A 367 -19.07 13.22 -9.94
C LYS A 367 -19.84 13.29 -8.62
N ASP A 368 -21.00 12.65 -8.52
CA ASP A 368 -21.76 12.52 -7.28
C ASP A 368 -21.02 11.73 -6.19
N VAL A 369 -20.14 10.80 -6.57
CA VAL A 369 -19.27 10.04 -5.66
C VAL A 369 -17.94 10.77 -5.43
N THR A 370 -17.24 11.11 -6.50
CA THR A 370 -15.87 11.65 -6.47
C THR A 370 -15.80 13.09 -5.99
N HIS A 371 -16.90 13.86 -6.10
CA HIS A 371 -17.00 15.26 -5.65
C HIS A 371 -18.01 15.42 -4.52
N ASN A 372 -18.37 14.34 -3.83
CA ASN A 372 -19.21 14.42 -2.65
C ASN A 372 -18.53 15.31 -1.59
N PRO A 373 -19.06 16.50 -1.28
CA PRO A 373 -18.44 17.39 -0.31
C PRO A 373 -18.48 16.82 1.11
N GLU A 374 -19.26 15.76 1.36
CA GLU A 374 -19.29 15.06 2.65
C GLU A 374 -18.18 14.02 2.82
N ASN A 375 -17.56 13.58 1.73
CA ASN A 375 -16.46 12.61 1.76
C ASN A 375 -15.22 13.23 2.44
N GLN A 376 -14.64 12.51 3.39
CA GLN A 376 -13.53 13.00 4.21
C GLN A 376 -12.29 13.40 3.41
N PHE A 377 -11.97 12.67 2.34
CA PHE A 377 -10.82 12.96 1.48
C PHE A 377 -11.08 14.21 0.64
N VAL A 378 -12.30 14.38 0.12
CA VAL A 378 -12.69 15.61 -0.60
C VAL A 378 -12.62 16.84 0.32
N LYS A 379 -13.00 16.70 1.60
CA LYS A 379 -12.93 17.79 2.59
C LYS A 379 -11.50 18.15 2.98
N TYR A 380 -10.61 17.16 3.02
CA TYR A 380 -9.29 17.31 3.61
C TYR A 380 -8.33 18.07 2.69
N PHE A 381 -8.32 17.78 1.38
CA PHE A 381 -7.38 18.37 0.43
C PHE A 381 -7.92 19.67 -0.18
N VAL A 382 -7.01 20.55 -0.62
CA VAL A 382 -7.34 21.86 -1.23
C VAL A 382 -8.12 21.69 -2.53
N ASN A 383 -7.77 20.69 -3.34
CA ASN A 383 -8.39 20.39 -4.62
C ASN A 383 -8.87 18.94 -4.67
N ASN A 384 -9.77 18.65 -5.62
CA ASN A 384 -10.35 17.33 -5.74
C ASN A 384 -9.32 16.33 -6.31
N PRO A 385 -9.08 15.17 -5.64
CA PRO A 385 -8.12 14.19 -6.12
C PRO A 385 -8.44 13.65 -7.52
N PHE A 386 -9.72 13.43 -7.85
CA PHE A 386 -10.12 12.87 -9.14
C PHE A 386 -9.95 13.85 -10.31
N ASP A 387 -9.96 15.16 -10.05
CA ASP A 387 -9.64 16.12 -11.09
C ASP A 387 -8.18 15.98 -11.52
N VAL A 388 -7.27 15.73 -10.57
CA VAL A 388 -5.85 15.44 -10.86
C VAL A 388 -5.70 14.07 -11.53
N LEU A 389 -6.26 13.02 -10.94
CA LEU A 389 -6.16 11.66 -11.47
C LEU A 389 -6.62 11.56 -12.93
N ASN A 390 -7.71 12.23 -13.28
CA ASN A 390 -8.23 12.23 -14.65
C ASN A 390 -7.28 12.90 -15.67
N THR A 391 -6.36 13.77 -15.24
CA THR A 391 -5.32 14.34 -16.11
C THR A 391 -4.12 13.42 -16.33
N ILE A 392 -3.87 12.49 -15.40
CA ILE A 392 -2.69 11.61 -15.41
C ILE A 392 -3.01 10.14 -15.69
N LYS A 393 -4.29 9.76 -15.82
CA LYS A 393 -4.73 8.36 -15.95
C LYS A 393 -4.05 7.58 -17.07
N ASP A 394 -3.73 8.24 -18.19
CA ASP A 394 -3.06 7.63 -19.35
C ASP A 394 -1.52 7.68 -19.23
N GLN A 395 -1.01 8.18 -18.12
CA GLN A 395 0.42 8.37 -17.84
C GLN A 395 0.91 7.46 -16.69
N ILE A 396 0.05 6.63 -16.10
CA ILE A 396 0.41 5.75 -14.99
C ILE A 396 1.28 4.60 -15.51
N GLN A 397 2.57 4.68 -15.24
CA GLN A 397 3.53 3.64 -15.61
C GLN A 397 3.52 2.47 -14.61
N LEU A 398 4.07 1.35 -15.05
CA LEU A 398 4.24 0.15 -14.24
C LEU A 398 5.70 0.00 -13.85
N VAL A 399 5.95 -0.29 -12.57
CA VAL A 399 7.19 -0.91 -12.12
C VAL A 399 6.87 -2.35 -11.78
N LYS A 400 7.61 -3.28 -12.40
CA LYS A 400 7.34 -4.71 -12.30
C LYS A 400 7.73 -5.22 -10.90
N SER A 401 6.97 -6.22 -10.46
CA SER A 401 7.34 -7.05 -9.32
C SER A 401 7.78 -8.42 -9.86
N THR A 402 9.05 -8.76 -9.67
CA THR A 402 9.66 -10.02 -10.13
C THR A 402 10.27 -10.77 -8.94
N SER A 403 10.78 -11.99 -9.16
CA SER A 403 11.49 -12.73 -8.11
C SER A 403 12.75 -12.03 -7.58
N ALA A 404 13.30 -11.06 -8.32
CA ALA A 404 14.44 -10.26 -7.85
C ALA A 404 14.00 -9.07 -6.97
N SER A 405 12.74 -8.64 -7.07
CA SER A 405 12.23 -7.43 -6.39
C SER A 405 12.41 -7.44 -4.86
N PRO A 406 12.18 -8.54 -4.12
CA PRO A 406 12.43 -8.57 -2.68
C PRO A 406 13.89 -8.29 -2.31
N THR A 407 14.84 -8.91 -3.03
CA THR A 407 16.29 -8.74 -2.81
C THR A 407 16.73 -7.33 -3.20
N ILE A 408 16.27 -6.83 -4.36
CA ILE A 408 16.51 -5.45 -4.80
C ILE A 408 16.05 -4.46 -3.73
N ASN A 409 14.82 -4.59 -3.26
CA ASN A 409 14.26 -3.69 -2.25
C ASN A 409 15.08 -3.72 -0.96
N ASN A 410 15.44 -4.91 -0.49
CA ASN A 410 16.25 -5.06 0.72
C ASN A 410 17.62 -4.36 0.60
N VAL A 411 18.37 -4.63 -0.48
CA VAL A 411 19.70 -4.05 -0.67
C VAL A 411 19.63 -2.52 -0.82
N LEU A 412 18.69 -2.02 -1.64
CA LEU A 412 18.54 -0.58 -1.84
C LEU A 412 18.15 0.15 -0.55
N CYS A 413 17.16 -0.35 0.19
CA CYS A 413 16.57 0.34 1.34
C CYS A 413 17.36 0.18 2.65
N THR A 414 18.27 -0.78 2.74
CA THR A 414 19.07 -1.00 3.97
C THR A 414 20.52 -0.54 3.84
N ILE A 415 21.02 -0.42 2.60
CA ILE A 415 22.43 -0.11 2.34
C ILE A 415 22.52 1.04 1.35
N THR A 416 22.14 0.81 0.09
CA THR A 416 22.56 1.64 -1.05
C THR A 416 22.05 3.08 -0.96
N LEU A 417 20.78 3.28 -0.61
CA LEU A 417 20.21 4.63 -0.54
C LEU A 417 20.79 5.44 0.64
N ASN A 418 21.11 4.79 1.76
CA ASN A 418 21.82 5.44 2.87
C ASN A 418 23.26 5.81 2.47
N GLU A 419 23.97 4.92 1.78
CA GLU A 419 25.32 5.23 1.27
C GLU A 419 25.31 6.47 0.35
N ILE A 420 24.28 6.62 -0.49
CA ILE A 420 24.15 7.74 -1.43
C ILE A 420 23.72 9.04 -0.72
N PHE A 421 22.64 9.00 0.06
CA PHE A 421 21.98 10.20 0.59
C PHE A 421 22.49 10.64 1.96
N GLU A 422 23.09 9.75 2.75
CA GLU A 422 23.63 10.08 4.08
C GLU A 422 25.16 10.06 4.10
N ASP A 423 25.79 9.03 3.51
CA ASP A 423 27.25 8.86 3.58
C ASP A 423 28.00 9.57 2.44
N GLY A 424 27.29 9.97 1.38
CA GLY A 424 27.85 10.71 0.24
C GLY A 424 28.72 9.86 -0.70
N LYS A 425 28.47 8.55 -0.77
CA LYS A 425 29.10 7.65 -1.73
C LYS A 425 28.71 8.02 -3.16
N ASP A 426 29.63 7.81 -4.11
CA ASP A 426 29.33 7.99 -5.52
C ASP A 426 28.19 7.06 -5.96
N ILE A 427 27.23 7.60 -6.71
CA ILE A 427 26.02 6.88 -7.13
C ILE A 427 26.36 5.66 -7.98
N THR A 428 27.33 5.80 -8.90
CA THR A 428 27.69 4.70 -9.80
C THR A 428 28.43 3.61 -9.02
N GLU A 429 29.31 3.97 -8.10
CA GLU A 429 29.97 3.02 -7.20
C GLU A 429 28.95 2.28 -6.33
N ALA A 430 28.06 3.00 -5.64
CA ALA A 430 27.03 2.41 -4.77
C ALA A 430 26.11 1.43 -5.53
N LEU A 431 25.65 1.80 -6.73
CA LEU A 431 24.79 0.92 -7.53
C LEU A 431 25.53 -0.30 -8.10
N ASN A 432 26.83 -0.18 -8.42
CA ASN A 432 27.61 -1.33 -8.87
C ASN A 432 27.85 -2.33 -7.74
N ASP A 433 28.15 -1.85 -6.53
CA ASP A 433 28.28 -2.70 -5.35
C ASP A 433 26.96 -3.42 -5.03
N ALA A 434 25.86 -2.67 -5.07
CA ALA A 434 24.53 -3.20 -4.86
C ALA A 434 24.15 -4.24 -5.93
N GLN A 435 24.45 -3.99 -7.21
CA GLN A 435 24.21 -4.95 -8.30
C GLN A 435 24.96 -6.27 -8.03
N ALA A 436 26.24 -6.18 -7.68
CA ALA A 436 27.06 -7.36 -7.38
C ALA A 436 26.52 -8.14 -6.16
N GLN A 437 26.07 -7.45 -5.12
CA GLN A 437 25.46 -8.06 -3.95
C GLN A 437 24.14 -8.77 -4.30
N ILE A 438 23.23 -8.11 -5.02
CA ILE A 438 21.94 -8.70 -5.42
C ILE A 438 22.16 -9.95 -6.29
N GLU A 439 23.07 -9.89 -7.26
CA GLU A 439 23.42 -11.05 -8.09
C GLU A 439 24.06 -12.19 -7.29
N GLN A 440 24.70 -11.90 -6.15
CA GLN A 440 25.22 -12.92 -5.26
C GLN A 440 24.11 -13.55 -4.40
N GLU A 441 23.17 -12.76 -3.91
CA GLU A 441 22.05 -13.23 -3.08
C GLU A 441 21.01 -14.03 -3.87
N LEU A 442 20.90 -13.80 -5.19
CA LEU A 442 19.98 -14.53 -6.07
C LEU A 442 20.54 -15.85 -6.64
N LYS A 443 21.81 -16.17 -6.39
CA LYS A 443 22.44 -17.46 -6.77
C LYS A 443 22.16 -18.54 -5.75
#